data_AF-A0A1B3WNL2-F1
#
_entry.id   AF-A0A1B3WNL2-F1
#
_cell.length_a   1.000
_cell.length_b   1.000
_cell.length_c   1.000
_cell.angle_alpha   90.00
_cell.angle_beta   90.00
_cell.angle_gamma   90.00
#
_symmetry.space_group_name_H-M   'P 1'
#
loop_
_entity.id
_entity.type
_entity.pdbx_description
1 polymer ?
#
loop_
_entity_poly.entity_id
_entity_poly.type
_entity_poly.pdbx_seq_one_letter_code
_entity_poly.pdbx_strand_id
1 'polypeptide(L)'
;METNIYDDIEYKETISTAFLKNACAFANYNGGKIVFGASSKGEIVGLSGDLSRLSETIDKKIVDYICPLPPHHISINEDTKTIELIIEEGTSKPYRINRSMTYFCGLTV
;
A
#
# COMPACT_ATOMS: atom_id res chain seq x y z
N MET A 1 19.99 11.86 9.54
CA MET A 1 18.86 11.03 9.99
C MET A 1 17.73 11.43 9.09
N GLU A 2 17.29 10.56 8.18
CA GLU A 2 16.08 10.84 7.40
C GLU A 2 14.92 10.97 8.37
N THR A 3 14.40 12.18 8.47
CA THR A 3 13.21 12.50 9.24
C THR A 3 12.09 11.65 8.68
N ASN A 4 11.55 10.76 9.50
CA ASN A 4 10.38 9.99 9.13
C ASN A 4 9.18 10.95 8.99
N ILE A 5 8.82 11.27 7.76
CA ILE A 5 7.79 12.25 7.39
C ILE A 5 6.36 11.67 7.40
N TYR A 6 6.19 10.42 7.83
CA TYR A 6 4.88 9.75 7.89
C TYR A 6 4.51 9.42 9.35
N ASP A 7 3.34 9.90 9.80
CA ASP A 7 2.84 9.73 11.17
C ASP A 7 2.59 8.26 11.54
N ASP A 8 2.19 7.43 10.56
CA ASP A 8 1.95 5.99 10.75
C ASP A 8 2.75 5.14 9.73
N ILE A 9 3.62 4.26 10.25
CA ILE A 9 4.34 3.25 9.45
C ILE A 9 3.85 1.86 9.82
N GLU A 10 3.59 1.08 8.78
CA GLU A 10 3.14 -0.30 8.90
C GLU A 10 4.06 -1.29 8.21
N TYR A 11 4.53 -2.29 8.97
CA TYR A 11 5.46 -3.30 8.45
C TYR A 11 4.74 -4.60 8.07
N LYS A 12 5.15 -5.19 6.95
CA LYS A 12 4.67 -6.48 6.46
C LYS A 12 5.83 -7.31 5.91
N GLU A 13 5.98 -8.54 6.38
CA GLU A 13 7.02 -9.44 5.86
C GLU A 13 6.72 -9.87 4.42
N THR A 14 5.44 -10.00 4.09
CA THR A 14 4.96 -10.49 2.78
C THR A 14 3.78 -9.66 2.28
N ILE A 15 3.47 -9.79 0.98
CA ILE A 15 2.31 -9.12 0.37
C ILE A 15 1.09 -10.04 0.52
N SER A 16 0.07 -9.57 1.25
CA SER A 16 -1.22 -10.24 1.42
C SER A 16 -2.36 -9.22 1.36
N THR A 17 -3.61 -9.63 1.14
CA THR A 17 -4.74 -8.68 1.07
C THR A 17 -5.02 -7.94 2.39
N ALA A 18 -4.39 -8.33 3.50
CA ALA A 18 -4.55 -7.67 4.79
C ALA A 18 -4.07 -6.20 4.77
N PHE A 19 -3.09 -5.85 3.93
CA PHE A 19 -2.59 -4.46 3.85
C PHE A 19 -3.66 -3.47 3.36
N LEU A 20 -4.68 -3.93 2.63
CA LEU A 20 -5.76 -3.08 2.11
C LEU A 20 -6.53 -2.37 3.24
N LYS A 21 -6.63 -2.99 4.42
CA LYS A 21 -7.25 -2.35 5.60
C LYS A 21 -6.45 -1.16 6.08
N ASN A 22 -5.12 -1.29 6.11
CA ASN A 22 -4.22 -0.22 6.51
C ASN A 22 -4.26 0.90 5.49
N ALA A 23 -4.14 0.57 4.20
CA ALA A 23 -4.24 1.56 3.12
C ALA A 23 -5.57 2.31 3.13
N CYS A 24 -6.70 1.61 3.33
CA CYS A 24 -8.01 2.24 3.46
C CYS A 24 -8.12 3.14 4.71
N ALA A 25 -7.49 2.77 5.81
CA ALA A 25 -7.45 3.60 7.02
C ALA A 25 -6.61 4.86 6.77
N PHE A 26 -5.41 4.72 6.23
CA PHE A 26 -4.52 5.84 5.87
C PHE A 26 -5.22 6.86 4.98
N ALA A 27 -5.88 6.42 3.91
CA ALA A 27 -6.65 7.31 3.03
C ALA A 27 -7.80 8.04 3.75
N ASN A 28 -8.41 7.44 4.78
CA ASN A 28 -9.48 8.05 5.57
C ASN A 28 -8.99 8.97 6.69
N TYR A 29 -7.73 8.87 7.08
CA TYR A 29 -7.15 9.62 8.19
C TYR A 29 -5.92 10.40 7.70
N ASN A 30 -4.76 10.24 8.34
CA ASN A 30 -3.58 11.10 8.18
C ASN A 30 -2.59 10.60 7.10
N GLY A 31 -3.02 9.71 6.21
CA GLY A 31 -2.10 8.99 5.34
C GLY A 31 -1.25 7.98 6.12
N GLY A 32 -0.20 7.45 5.49
CA GLY A 32 0.73 6.53 6.12
C GLY A 32 1.59 5.76 5.12
N LYS A 33 2.54 4.98 5.63
CA LYS A 33 3.46 4.18 4.83
C LYS A 33 3.36 2.70 5.18
N ILE A 34 3.37 1.83 4.18
CA ILE A 34 3.49 0.38 4.36
C ILE A 34 4.83 -0.09 3.77
N VAL A 35 5.66 -0.75 4.58
CA VAL A 35 6.94 -1.32 4.15
C VAL A 35 6.80 -2.84 4.06
N PHE A 36 6.87 -3.36 2.84
CA PHE A 36 6.87 -4.80 2.55
C PHE A 36 8.30 -5.36 2.54
N GLY A 37 8.48 -6.57 3.06
CA GLY A 37 9.80 -7.20 3.26
C GLY A 37 10.44 -6.82 4.60
N ALA A 38 9.64 -6.41 5.59
CA ALA A 38 10.09 -6.09 6.94
C ALA A 38 9.25 -6.81 8.00
N SER A 39 9.88 -7.27 9.08
CA SER A 39 9.21 -7.91 10.21
C SER A 39 8.27 -6.96 10.93
N SER A 40 7.39 -7.49 11.77
CA SER A 40 6.52 -6.68 12.63
C SER A 40 7.27 -5.70 13.56
N LYS A 41 8.59 -5.88 13.73
CA LYS A 41 9.47 -4.99 14.50
C LYS A 41 10.24 -3.98 13.63
N GLY A 42 10.02 -3.99 12.32
CA GLY A 42 10.72 -3.15 11.34
C GLY A 42 12.08 -3.69 10.90
N GLU A 43 12.44 -4.92 11.25
CA GLU A 43 13.69 -5.54 10.79
C GLU A 43 13.56 -5.98 9.33
N ILE A 44 14.53 -5.64 8.48
CA ILE A 44 14.50 -6.00 7.05
C ILE A 44 14.71 -7.51 6.90
N VAL A 45 13.73 -8.18 6.29
CA VAL A 45 13.80 -9.61 5.93
C VAL A 45 13.90 -9.82 4.41
N GLY A 46 13.46 -8.83 3.63
CA GLY A 46 13.42 -8.86 2.18
C GLY A 46 12.24 -9.67 1.62
N LEU A 47 11.79 -9.31 0.43
CA LEU A 47 10.77 -10.04 -0.33
C LEU A 47 11.44 -11.09 -1.22
N SER A 48 10.77 -12.23 -1.36
CA SER A 48 11.12 -13.25 -2.34
C SER A 48 10.39 -13.00 -3.66
N GLY A 49 11.10 -13.10 -4.79
CA GLY A 49 10.52 -13.00 -6.13
C GLY A 49 10.96 -11.75 -6.88
N ASP A 50 10.24 -11.45 -7.96
CA ASP A 50 10.46 -10.28 -8.81
C ASP A 50 9.76 -9.06 -8.21
N LEU A 51 10.54 -8.10 -7.71
CA LEU A 51 10.02 -6.91 -7.04
C LEU A 51 9.14 -6.04 -7.95
N SER A 52 9.41 -6.02 -9.26
CA SER A 52 8.61 -5.25 -10.22
C SER A 52 7.20 -5.85 -10.29
N ARG A 53 7.08 -7.17 -10.47
CA ARG A 53 5.78 -7.86 -10.48
C ARG A 53 5.03 -7.75 -9.16
N LEU A 54 5.77 -7.78 -8.05
CA LEU A 54 5.18 -7.61 -6.73
C LEU A 54 4.64 -6.18 -6.54
N SER A 55 5.34 -5.16 -7.03
CA SER A 55 4.87 -3.76 -7.01
C SER A 55 3.61 -3.56 -7.83
N GLU A 56 3.55 -4.11 -9.05
CA GLU A 56 2.35 -4.11 -9.91
C GLU A 56 1.17 -4.81 -9.22
N THR A 57 1.44 -5.90 -8.50
CA THR A 57 0.41 -6.63 -7.74
C THR A 57 -0.16 -5.78 -6.60
N ILE A 58 0.67 -4.98 -5.94
CA ILE A 58 0.22 -4.05 -4.88
C ILE A 58 -0.65 -2.95 -5.49
N ASP A 59 -0.17 -2.29 -6.55
CA ASP A 59 -0.87 -1.22 -7.26
C ASP A 59 -2.26 -1.68 -7.72
N LYS A 60 -2.29 -2.81 -8.45
CA LYS A 60 -3.53 -3.42 -8.92
C LYS A 60 -4.50 -3.73 -7.78
N LYS A 61 -4.02 -4.19 -6.62
CA LYS A 61 -4.88 -4.45 -5.46
C LYS A 61 -5.47 -3.17 -4.86
N ILE A 62 -4.74 -2.06 -4.85
CA ILE A 62 -5.31 -0.78 -4.42
C ILE A 62 -6.42 -0.36 -5.38
N VAL A 63 -6.15 -0.40 -6.69
CA VAL A 63 -7.11 -0.04 -7.74
C VAL A 63 -8.36 -0.93 -7.72
N ASP A 64 -8.19 -2.24 -7.57
CA ASP A 64 -9.30 -3.20 -7.64
C ASP A 64 -10.19 -3.17 -6.38
N TYR A 65 -9.63 -2.86 -5.21
CA TYR A 65 -10.33 -3.07 -3.92
C TYR A 65 -10.66 -1.79 -3.15
N ILE A 66 -10.02 -0.64 -3.39
CA ILE A 66 -10.29 0.59 -2.63
C ILE A 66 -11.00 1.61 -3.53
N CYS A 67 -12.16 2.09 -3.09
CA CYS A 67 -12.91 3.12 -3.79
C CYS A 67 -13.40 4.20 -2.82
N PRO A 68 -13.26 5.50 -3.15
CA PRO A 68 -12.53 6.04 -4.32
C PRO A 68 -11.05 5.62 -4.36
N LEU A 69 -10.37 5.73 -5.51
CA LEU A 69 -8.94 5.42 -5.60
C LEU A 69 -8.14 6.43 -4.76
N PRO A 70 -7.39 6.01 -3.72
CA PRO A 70 -6.55 6.93 -2.96
C PRO A 70 -5.32 7.39 -3.76
N PRO A 71 -4.84 8.63 -3.56
CA PRO A 71 -3.51 9.02 -4.01
C PRO A 71 -2.46 8.15 -3.32
N HIS A 72 -1.58 7.53 -4.10
CA HIS A 72 -0.57 6.63 -3.57
C HIS A 72 0.67 6.58 -4.44
N HIS A 73 1.78 6.21 -3.81
CA HIS A 73 3.08 6.06 -4.44
C HIS A 73 3.72 4.73 -4.03
N ILE A 74 4.37 4.07 -4.98
CA ILE A 74 5.12 2.83 -4.74
C ILE A 74 6.58 3.04 -5.10
N SER A 75 7.48 2.62 -4.22
CA SER A 75 8.94 2.65 -4.43
C SER A 75 9.54 1.27 -4.16
N ILE A 76 10.49 0.85 -5.00
CA ILE A 76 11.20 -0.41 -4.86
C ILE A 76 12.62 -0.11 -4.37
N ASN A 77 13.07 -0.83 -3.35
CA ASN A 77 14.47 -0.86 -2.95
C ASN A 77 15.05 -2.25 -3.27
N GLU A 78 15.89 -2.30 -4.30
CA GLU A 78 16.53 -3.53 -4.78
C GLU A 78 17.57 -4.07 -3.80
N ASP A 79 18.29 -3.21 -3.08
CA ASP A 79 19.36 -3.62 -2.16
C ASP A 79 18.81 -4.36 -0.94
N THR A 80 17.73 -3.85 -0.37
CA THR A 80 17.05 -4.45 0.80
C THR A 80 15.94 -5.42 0.40
N LYS A 81 15.63 -5.51 -0.90
CA LYS A 81 14.48 -6.24 -1.45
C LYS A 81 13.15 -5.86 -0.79
N THR A 82 12.93 -4.57 -0.57
CA THR A 82 11.70 -4.07 0.05
C THR A 82 10.89 -3.22 -0.92
N ILE A 83 9.59 -3.14 -0.67
CA ILE A 83 8.69 -2.24 -1.41
C ILE A 83 8.02 -1.32 -0.40
N GLU A 84 8.06 -0.02 -0.66
CA GLU A 84 7.34 0.98 0.13
C GLU A 84 6.09 1.41 -0.63
N LEU A 85 4.94 1.35 0.04
CA LEU A 85 3.67 1.91 -0.43
C LEU A 85 3.29 3.08 0.48
N ILE A 86 3.26 4.27 -0.08
CA ILE A 86 2.79 5.48 0.61
C ILE A 86 1.35 5.71 0.18
N ILE A 87 0.46 5.87 1.15
CA ILE A 87 -0.92 6.29 0.94
C ILE A 87 -1.09 7.68 1.55
N GLU A 88 -1.54 8.63 0.75
CA GLU A 88 -1.81 9.98 1.25
C GLU A 88 -3.18 10.05 1.92
N GLU A 89 -3.36 11.04 2.81
CA GLU A 89 -4.70 11.42 3.26
C GLU A 89 -5.54 11.81 2.04
N GLY A 90 -6.63 11.09 1.82
CA GLY A 90 -7.50 11.35 0.69
C GLY A 90 -8.49 12.48 0.98
N THR A 91 -8.77 13.31 -0.01
CA THR A 91 -9.78 14.39 0.11
C THR A 91 -11.20 13.90 -0.15
N SER A 92 -11.36 12.70 -0.71
CA SER A 92 -12.65 12.13 -1.17
C SER A 92 -13.25 11.12 -0.18
N LYS A 93 -13.11 11.38 1.12
CA LYS A 93 -13.58 10.49 2.20
C LYS A 93 -15.12 10.32 2.14
N PRO A 94 -15.67 9.14 2.48
CA PRO A 94 -14.97 7.97 3.01
C PRO A 94 -14.47 7.00 1.93
N TYR A 95 -13.24 6.53 2.10
CA TYR A 95 -12.65 5.40 1.37
C TYR A 95 -13.14 4.07 1.94
N ARG A 96 -13.45 3.11 1.08
CA ARG A 96 -13.98 1.80 1.47
C ARG A 96 -13.32 0.65 0.71
N ILE A 97 -13.29 -0.52 1.35
CA ILE A 97 -12.88 -1.77 0.70
C ILE A 97 -14.09 -2.44 0.05
N ASN A 98 -14.06 -2.58 -1.26
CA ASN A 98 -15.05 -3.35 -2.01
C ASN A 98 -14.65 -4.83 -2.02
N ARG A 99 -15.43 -5.70 -1.36
CA ARG A 99 -15.19 -7.17 -1.34
C ARG A 99 -15.89 -7.93 -2.48
N SER A 100 -16.68 -7.25 -3.30
CA SER A 100 -17.36 -7.85 -4.45
C SER A 100 -16.50 -7.68 -5.71
N MET A 101 -16.19 -8.79 -6.37
CA MET A 101 -15.25 -8.97 -7.50
C MET A 101 -15.54 -8.16 -8.79
N THR A 102 -16.34 -7.09 -8.76
CA THR A 102 -16.69 -6.37 -10.00
C THR A 102 -17.10 -4.92 -9.72
N TYR A 103 -16.13 -4.07 -9.42
CA TYR A 103 -16.31 -2.63 -9.59
C TYR A 103 -15.03 -2.04 -10.16
N PHE A 104 -15.03 -1.82 -11.47
CA PHE A 104 -14.12 -0.87 -12.09
C PHE A 104 -14.44 0.50 -11.50
N CYS A 105 -13.72 0.90 -10.45
CA CYS A 105 -13.76 2.27 -9.94
C CYS A 105 -12.99 3.14 -10.95
N GLY A 106 -13.64 3.48 -12.09
CA GLY A 106 -13.24 4.65 -12.90
C GLY A 106 -12.58 4.46 -14.27
N LEU A 107 -12.84 3.37 -15.02
CA LEU A 107 -12.64 3.40 -16.49
C LEU A 107 -14.00 3.50 -17.19
N THR A 108 -14.33 4.69 -17.67
CA THR A 108 -15.22 4.82 -18.82
C THR A 108 -14.54 4.13 -20.00
N VAL A 109 -15.32 3.34 -20.74
CA VAL A 109 -14.95 2.62 -21.97
C VAL A 109 -14.13 3.43 -22.96
#